data_AF-A0A9D0ZKW6-F1
#
_entry.id   AF-A0A9D0ZKW6-F1
#
_cell.length_a   1.000
_cell.length_b   1.000
_cell.length_c   1.000
_cell.angle_alpha   90.00
_cell.angle_beta   90.00
_cell.angle_gamma   90.00
#
_symmetry.space_group_name_H-M   'P 1'
#
loop_
_entity.id
_entity.type
_entity.pdbx_description
1 polymer ?
#
loop_
_entity_poly.entity_id
_entity_poly.type
_entity_poly.pdbx_seq_one_letter_code
_entity_poly.pdbx_strand_id
1 'polypeptide(L)'
;MYTIARIDREIYSCVTKEIATDEVVITGERVRHIKDRHPNDFEKYCNYIKRIVEEPDYILEDRPNTALVLKEFTDDNKQFRLVLRLKTSSDNPEYKNSVLTFMKTNAKKWRQNINNKRILYKRPNL
;
A
#
# COMPACT_ATOMS: atom_id res chain seq x y z
N MET A 1 -5.44 -15.10 -7.98
CA MET A 1 -4.72 -13.82 -7.90
C MET A 1 -5.57 -12.80 -8.63
N TYR A 2 -5.80 -11.63 -8.06
CA TYR A 2 -6.65 -10.60 -8.67
C TYR A 2 -5.85 -9.31 -8.81
N THR A 3 -5.81 -8.76 -10.03
CA THR A 3 -5.30 -7.40 -10.25
C THR A 3 -6.31 -6.40 -9.71
N ILE A 4 -5.86 -5.47 -8.88
CA ILE A 4 -6.74 -4.53 -8.15
C ILE A 4 -6.37 -3.05 -8.37
N ALA A 5 -5.16 -2.78 -8.83
CA ALA A 5 -4.64 -1.43 -9.06
C ALA A 5 -3.39 -1.47 -9.95
N ARG A 6 -2.94 -0.29 -10.38
CA ARG A 6 -1.60 -0.11 -10.98
C ARG A 6 -0.84 0.98 -10.22
N ILE A 7 0.46 0.79 -9.99
CA ILE A 7 1.30 1.87 -9.45
C ILE A 7 1.79 2.79 -10.57
N ASP A 8 1.99 4.05 -10.23
CA ASP A 8 2.90 4.92 -10.99
C ASP A 8 4.34 4.56 -10.63
N ARG A 9 5.11 4.06 -11.60
CA ARG A 9 6.48 3.59 -11.37
C ARG A 9 7.42 4.74 -11.00
N GLU A 10 7.16 5.97 -11.44
CA GLU A 10 7.99 7.13 -11.09
C GLU A 10 7.80 7.48 -9.61
N ILE A 11 6.54 7.56 -9.15
CA ILE A 11 6.20 7.81 -7.74
C ILE A 11 6.81 6.73 -6.84
N TYR A 12 6.66 5.45 -7.20
CA TYR A 12 7.15 4.33 -6.38
C TYR A 12 8.65 4.05 -6.55
N SER A 13 9.34 4.70 -7.51
CA SER A 13 10.80 4.58 -7.70
C SER A 13 11.62 5.05 -6.49
N CYS A 14 10.98 5.73 -5.54
CA CYS A 14 11.56 6.09 -4.25
C CYS A 14 11.78 4.88 -3.31
N VAL A 15 11.05 3.78 -3.53
CA VAL A 15 11.16 2.54 -2.74
C VAL A 15 12.25 1.62 -3.32
N THR A 16 12.26 1.47 -4.64
CA THR A 16 13.29 0.75 -5.39
C THR A 16 13.29 1.20 -6.84
N LYS A 17 14.46 1.21 -7.49
CA LYS A 17 14.58 1.59 -8.92
C LYS A 17 14.22 0.45 -9.86
N GLU A 18 14.21 -0.79 -9.39
CA GLU A 18 14.07 -1.99 -10.22
C GLU A 18 12.64 -2.55 -10.25
N ILE A 19 11.64 -1.67 -10.34
CA ILE A 19 10.23 -2.10 -10.36
C ILE A 19 9.95 -2.81 -11.69
N ALA A 20 9.64 -4.12 -11.65
CA ALA A 20 9.51 -4.95 -12.85
C ALA A 20 8.11 -4.93 -13.49
N THR A 21 7.08 -4.44 -12.79
CA THR A 21 5.72 -4.29 -13.33
C THR A 21 5.00 -3.15 -12.60
N ASP A 22 3.98 -2.57 -13.20
CA ASP A 22 3.08 -1.61 -12.57
C ASP A 22 1.84 -2.27 -11.93
N GLU A 23 1.50 -3.50 -12.31
CA GLU A 23 0.30 -4.17 -11.82
C GLU A 23 0.43 -4.56 -10.35
N VAL A 24 -0.61 -4.25 -9.57
CA VAL A 24 -0.74 -4.65 -8.16
C VAL A 24 -1.84 -5.68 -8.02
N VAL A 25 -1.50 -6.78 -7.35
CA VAL A 25 -2.40 -7.89 -7.09
C VAL A 25 -2.66 -8.11 -5.61
N ILE A 26 -3.73 -8.84 -5.33
CA ILE A 26 -3.96 -9.49 -4.04
C ILE A 26 -4.32 -10.97 -4.27
N THR A 27 -3.80 -11.85 -3.42
CA THR A 27 -4.11 -13.28 -3.46
C THR A 27 -5.27 -13.61 -2.52
N GLY A 28 -5.99 -14.70 -2.79
CA GLY A 28 -7.08 -15.14 -1.90
C GLY A 28 -6.59 -15.45 -0.48
N GLU A 29 -5.36 -15.97 -0.33
CA GLU A 29 -4.70 -16.15 0.97
C GLU A 29 -4.52 -14.81 1.70
N ARG A 30 -4.04 -13.76 1.01
CA ARG A 30 -3.88 -12.43 1.60
C ARG A 30 -5.20 -11.79 1.98
N VAL A 31 -6.24 -12.00 1.18
CA VAL A 31 -7.60 -11.58 1.53
C VAL A 31 -8.04 -12.22 2.85
N ARG A 32 -7.89 -13.54 3.01
CA ARG A 32 -8.21 -14.24 4.28
C ARG A 32 -7.39 -13.69 5.45
N HIS A 33 -6.08 -13.54 5.25
CA HIS A 33 -5.18 -13.01 6.29
C HIS A 33 -5.56 -11.61 6.77
N ILE A 34 -6.01 -10.74 5.86
CA ILE A 34 -6.52 -9.40 6.21
C ILE A 34 -7.82 -9.53 6.99
N LYS A 35 -8.77 -10.36 6.56
CA LYS A 35 -10.04 -10.57 7.27
C LYS A 35 -9.84 -11.09 8.70
N ASP A 36 -8.90 -12.02 8.88
CA ASP A 36 -8.59 -12.60 10.20
C ASP A 36 -7.96 -11.58 11.16
N ARG A 37 -7.09 -10.71 10.65
CA ARG A 37 -6.39 -9.69 11.46
C ARG A 37 -7.15 -8.39 11.61
N HIS A 38 -7.99 -8.05 10.64
CA HIS A 38 -8.76 -6.80 10.56
C HIS A 38 -10.21 -7.13 10.18
N PRO A 39 -11.01 -7.67 11.13
CA PRO A 39 -12.38 -8.07 10.84
C PRO A 39 -13.20 -6.90 10.30
N ASN A 40 -13.93 -7.14 9.20
CA ASN A 40 -14.77 -6.19 8.47
C ASN A 40 -14.05 -5.12 7.63
N ASP A 41 -12.73 -4.93 7.76
CA ASP A 41 -12.03 -3.87 7.01
C ASP A 41 -11.98 -4.19 5.52
N PHE A 42 -11.73 -5.45 5.17
CA PHE A 42 -11.66 -5.86 3.77
C PHE A 42 -13.02 -5.70 3.08
N GLU A 43 -14.10 -6.21 3.68
CA GLU A 43 -15.45 -6.11 3.11
C GLU A 43 -15.92 -4.67 2.96
N LYS A 44 -15.61 -3.80 3.93
CA LYS A 44 -16.07 -2.40 3.93
C LYS A 44 -15.26 -1.51 3.01
N TYR A 45 -13.97 -1.77 2.86
CA TYR A 45 -13.03 -0.80 2.28
C TYR A 45 -12.14 -1.37 1.17
N CYS A 46 -12.40 -2.57 0.65
CA CYS A 46 -11.62 -3.12 -0.48
C CYS A 46 -11.56 -2.16 -1.68
N ASN A 47 -12.64 -1.42 -1.95
CA ASN A 47 -12.71 -0.42 -3.02
C ASN A 47 -11.72 0.75 -2.83
N TYR A 48 -11.24 0.98 -1.60
CA TYR A 48 -10.31 2.06 -1.27
C TYR A 48 -8.87 1.66 -1.60
N ILE A 49 -8.57 0.35 -1.69
CA ILE A 49 -7.23 -0.16 -1.98
C ILE A 49 -6.69 0.43 -3.28
N LYS A 50 -7.52 0.45 -4.33
CA LYS A 50 -7.13 0.99 -5.64
C LYS A 50 -6.63 2.43 -5.51
N ARG A 51 -7.43 3.29 -4.87
CA ARG A 51 -7.08 4.70 -4.66
C ARG A 51 -5.88 4.90 -3.73
N ILE A 52 -5.66 4.02 -2.75
CA ILE A 52 -4.46 4.08 -1.88
C ILE A 52 -3.19 3.82 -2.71
N VAL A 53 -3.25 2.85 -3.62
CA VAL A 53 -2.12 2.48 -4.47
C VAL A 53 -1.84 3.54 -5.53
N GLU A 54 -2.89 3.96 -6.27
CA GLU A 54 -2.80 4.86 -7.42
C GLU A 54 -2.60 6.33 -7.02
N GLU A 55 -3.17 6.72 -5.89
CA GLU A 55 -3.07 8.08 -5.36
C GLU A 55 -2.58 8.00 -3.89
N PRO A 56 -1.31 7.71 -3.62
CA PRO A 56 -0.80 7.72 -2.24
C PRO A 56 -0.72 9.14 -1.69
N ASP A 57 -0.88 9.32 -0.38
CA ASP A 57 -0.56 10.59 0.30
C ASP A 57 0.87 10.57 0.82
N TYR A 58 1.26 9.43 1.40
CA TYR A 58 2.63 9.16 1.80
C TYR A 58 3.06 7.76 1.38
N ILE A 59 4.33 7.64 1.00
CA ILE A 59 5.02 6.36 0.91
C ILE A 59 6.15 6.39 1.94
N LEU A 60 6.12 5.46 2.88
CA LEU A 60 7.10 5.33 3.94
C LEU A 60 7.95 4.07 3.72
N GLU A 61 9.21 4.17 4.12
CA GLU A 61 10.14 3.03 4.11
C GLU A 61 9.64 1.93 5.06
N ASP A 62 9.73 0.69 4.60
CA ASP A 62 9.51 -0.51 5.41
C ASP A 62 10.66 -1.49 5.23
N ARG A 63 10.38 -2.74 4.84
CA ARG A 63 11.41 -3.73 4.50
C ARG A 63 11.90 -3.52 3.06
N PRO A 64 13.01 -4.18 2.63
CA PRO A 64 13.48 -4.09 1.25
C PRO A 64 12.34 -4.27 0.23
N ASN A 65 12.36 -3.48 -0.84
CA ASN A 65 11.34 -3.38 -1.89
C ASN A 65 9.89 -3.34 -1.38
N THR A 66 9.66 -2.88 -0.14
CA THR A 66 8.35 -2.87 0.50
C THR A 66 8.06 -1.47 1.02
N ALA A 67 6.84 -1.00 0.77
CA ALA A 67 6.38 0.31 1.21
C ALA A 67 5.22 0.18 2.19
N LEU A 68 5.19 1.08 3.17
CA LEU A 68 3.98 1.41 3.89
C LEU A 68 3.35 2.62 3.21
N VAL A 69 2.24 2.39 2.52
CA VAL A 69 1.47 3.39 1.78
C VAL A 69 0.34 3.90 2.66
N LEU A 70 0.24 5.22 2.79
CA LEU A 70 -0.75 5.90 3.59
C LEU A 70 -1.67 6.75 2.71
N LYS A 71 -2.96 6.73 3.00
CA LYS A 71 -3.95 7.65 2.40
C LYS A 71 -5.05 8.01 3.39
N GLU A 72 -5.44 9.27 3.38
CA GLU A 72 -6.59 9.83 4.05
C GLU A 72 -7.69 10.16 3.03
N PHE A 73 -8.92 9.77 3.36
CA PHE A 73 -10.10 10.08 2.56
C PHE A 73 -10.88 11.17 3.29
N THR A 74 -10.84 12.38 2.73
CA THR A 74 -11.40 13.62 3.32
C THR A 74 -12.90 13.56 3.49
N ASP A 75 -13.62 12.90 2.57
CA ASP A 75 -15.09 12.80 2.61
C ASP A 75 -15.60 12.05 3.84
N ASP A 76 -14.72 11.28 4.49
CA ASP A 76 -15.04 10.33 5.55
C ASP A 76 -14.17 10.50 6.81
N ASN A 77 -13.16 11.37 6.79
CA ASN A 77 -12.06 11.44 7.78
C ASN A 77 -11.47 10.06 8.11
N LYS A 78 -11.33 9.20 7.09
CA LYS A 78 -10.81 7.83 7.25
C LYS A 78 -9.38 7.75 6.75
N GLN A 79 -8.49 7.34 7.64
CA GLN A 79 -7.09 7.08 7.34
C GLN A 79 -6.86 5.59 7.16
N PHE A 80 -6.07 5.23 6.15
CA PHE A 80 -5.75 3.85 5.83
C PHE A 80 -4.26 3.62 5.69
N ARG A 81 -3.87 2.37 5.93
CA ARG A 81 -2.52 1.89 5.73
C ARG A 81 -2.56 0.66 4.85
N LEU A 82 -1.62 0.59 3.94
CA LEU A 82 -1.44 -0.55 3.05
C LEU A 82 0.05 -0.89 3.00
N VAL A 83 0.40 -2.17 3.13
CA VAL A 83 1.77 -2.63 2.93
C VAL A 83 1.86 -3.24 1.54
N LEU A 84 2.66 -2.61 0.69
CA LEU A 84 2.86 -2.99 -0.71
C LEU A 84 4.27 -3.57 -0.90
N ARG A 85 4.36 -4.80 -1.38
CA ARG A 85 5.63 -5.37 -1.86
C ARG A 85 5.75 -5.12 -3.35
N LEU A 86 6.84 -4.47 -3.76
CA LEU A 86 7.18 -4.25 -5.16
C LEU A 86 7.97 -5.45 -5.69
N LYS A 87 7.61 -5.89 -6.89
CA LYS A 87 8.32 -6.94 -7.63
C LYS A 87 9.58 -6.35 -8.24
N THR A 88 10.72 -6.96 -7.95
CA THR A 88 12.00 -6.68 -8.62
C THR A 88 12.41 -7.80 -9.55
N SER A 89 13.46 -7.56 -10.35
CA SER A 89 14.05 -8.56 -11.26
C SER A 89 14.58 -9.80 -10.54
N SER A 90 14.97 -9.65 -9.28
CA SER A 90 15.44 -10.73 -8.39
C SER A 90 14.33 -11.59 -7.78
N ASP A 91 13.07 -11.18 -7.89
CA ASP A 91 11.93 -11.97 -7.43
C ASP A 91 11.50 -13.03 -8.47
N ASN A 92 10.67 -13.99 -8.07
CA ASN A 92 10.12 -14.98 -9.00
C ASN A 92 9.44 -14.28 -10.21
N PRO A 93 9.74 -14.69 -11.46
CA PRO A 93 9.16 -14.13 -12.67
C PRO A 93 7.62 -14.09 -12.69
N GLU A 94 6.95 -15.05 -12.04
CA GLU A 94 5.49 -15.15 -11.97
C GLU A 94 4.85 -14.18 -10.98
N TYR A 95 5.63 -13.56 -10.09
CA TYR A 95 5.10 -12.61 -9.10
C TYR A 95 4.76 -11.26 -9.73
N LYS A 96 3.89 -10.52 -9.06
CA LYS A 96 3.56 -9.11 -9.36
C LYS A 96 3.73 -8.29 -8.08
N ASN A 97 3.59 -6.97 -8.15
CA ASN A 97 3.49 -6.18 -6.94
C ASN A 97 2.28 -6.67 -6.13
N SER A 98 2.39 -6.77 -4.81
CA SER A 98 1.33 -7.40 -4.02
C SER A 98 1.00 -6.66 -2.73
N VAL A 99 -0.29 -6.61 -2.43
CA VAL A 99 -0.79 -6.13 -1.14
C VAL A 99 -0.57 -7.22 -0.10
N LEU A 100 0.27 -6.93 0.90
CA LEU A 100 0.55 -7.84 2.01
C LEU A 100 -0.44 -7.68 3.17
N THR A 101 -0.89 -6.45 3.41
CA THR A 101 -1.93 -6.12 4.39
C THR A 101 -2.56 -4.77 4.06
N PHE A 102 -3.80 -4.57 4.50
CA PHE A 102 -4.56 -3.34 4.37
C PHE A 102 -5.46 -3.20 5.61
N MET A 103 -5.53 -2.01 6.18
CA MET A 103 -6.35 -1.75 7.37
C MET A 103 -6.71 -0.26 7.51
N LYS A 104 -7.85 0.02 8.13
CA LYS A 104 -8.14 1.34 8.68
C LYS A 104 -7.19 1.63 9.83
N THR A 105 -6.77 2.88 9.99
CA THR A 105 -5.96 3.34 11.12
C THR A 105 -6.61 4.52 11.83
N ASN A 106 -6.16 4.78 13.05
CA ASN A 106 -6.53 5.98 13.81
C ASN A 106 -5.44 7.07 13.70
N ALA A 107 -5.82 8.28 14.06
CA ALA A 107 -4.95 9.47 14.01
C ALA A 107 -3.69 9.37 14.88
N LYS A 108 -3.73 8.62 16.00
CA LYS A 108 -2.54 8.37 16.82
C LYS A 108 -1.52 7.54 16.05
N LYS A 109 -1.95 6.42 15.47
CA LYS A 109 -1.06 5.51 14.74
C LYS A 109 -0.62 6.09 13.40
N TRP A 110 -1.45 6.89 12.75
CA TRP A 110 -1.08 7.68 11.57
C TRP A 110 0.10 8.61 11.86
N ARG A 111 -0.03 9.48 12.87
CA ARG A 111 1.05 10.39 13.30
C ARG A 111 2.32 9.65 13.69
N GLN A 112 2.19 8.53 14.40
CA GLN A 112 3.35 7.68 14.73
C GLN A 112 4.09 7.17 13.48
N ASN A 113 3.38 6.77 12.41
CA ASN A 113 4.06 6.32 11.19
C ASN A 113 4.80 7.48 10.51
N ILE A 114 4.17 8.66 10.41
CA ILE A 114 4.79 9.84 9.78
C ILE A 114 6.01 10.32 10.57
N ASN A 115 5.95 10.30 11.90
CA ASN A 115 7.03 10.83 12.74
C ASN A 115 8.20 9.85 12.91
N ASN A 116 7.93 8.54 12.92
CA ASN A 116 8.93 7.54 13.30
C ASN A 116 9.50 6.74 12.13
N LYS A 117 8.94 6.87 10.92
CA LYS A 117 9.46 6.21 9.71
C LYS A 117 9.96 7.24 8.72
N ARG A 118 10.97 6.85 7.93
CA ARG A 118 11.47 7.66 6.83
C ARG A 118 10.37 7.80 5.76
N ILE A 119 10.04 9.05 5.44
CA ILE A 119 9.13 9.40 4.35
C ILE A 119 9.94 9.37 3.04
N LEU A 120 9.52 8.55 2.09
CA LEU A 120 10.12 8.43 0.76
C LEU A 120 9.39 9.30 -0.27
N TYR A 121 8.08 9.46 -0.08
CA TYR A 121 7.22 10.32 -0.88
C TYR A 121 6.17 10.96 0.02
N LYS A 122 5.90 12.24 -0.25
CA LYS A 122 4.73 12.98 0.23
C LYS A 122 4.07 13.59 -1.00
N ARG A 123 2.75 13.41 -1.15
CA ARG A 123 2.02 14.02 -2.26
C ARG A 123 2.14 15.56 -2.20
N PRO A 124 2.37 16.23 -3.33
CA PRO A 124 2.34 17.68 -3.40
C PRO A 124 0.99 18.22 -2.92
N ASN A 125 1.00 19.32 -2.15
CA ASN A 125 -0.18 20.03 -1.66
C ASN A 125 -1.05 19.28 -0.62
N LEU A 126 -0.44 18.38 0.17
CA LEU A 126 -1.03 17.82 1.39
C LEU A 126 -0.78 18.69 2.63
#